data_AF-R9IUR4-F1
#
_entry.id   AF-R9IUR4-F1
#
_cell.length_a   1.000
_cell.length_b   1.000
_cell.length_c   1.000
_cell.angle_alpha   90.00
_cell.angle_beta   90.00
_cell.angle_gamma   90.00
#
_symmetry.space_group_name_H-M   'P 1'
#
loop_
_entity.id
_entity.type
_entity.pdbx_description
1 polymer ?
#
loop_
_entity_poly.entity_id
_entity_poly.type
_entity_poly.pdbx_seq_one_letter_code
_entity_poly.pdbx_strand_id
1 'polypeptide(L)'
;MDITGIGSVQTYIYNSQTGKLSSKDGSADEFVDYFNGTLSGDSSESLNGYDAQKKYNIERLIDLNGAWGKNWFQSGKDEYEITCEIVNGGESSYSINGKKVLTNYVAATHLLPPGWEDTKSPYKTHQTKAYDPTTNSMNLAVGDVFDLGNGYKLRVGEDCIETIGYGTGSKEDDERVLHLEYGLNALIHFADQQCSALAIFPEHTPMLLSFLQELGIDTSREFTLNETKCIVENGKIQESGNKWVVPSSTYQKALQQYEEFLSQPLSSRQRSSLKV
;
A
#
# COMPACT_ATOMS: atom_id res chain seq x y z
N MET A 1 -6.40 -26.21 -19.07
CA MET A 1 -6.36 -25.75 -17.67
C MET A 1 -5.83 -24.34 -17.71
N ASP A 2 -6.63 -23.40 -17.22
CA ASP A 2 -6.18 -22.01 -17.13
C ASP A 2 -5.28 -21.88 -15.90
N ILE A 3 -4.11 -21.27 -16.09
CA ILE A 3 -3.16 -21.00 -15.00
C ILE A 3 -3.82 -19.97 -14.06
N THR A 4 -3.91 -20.29 -12.77
CA THR A 4 -4.42 -19.37 -11.76
C THR A 4 -3.57 -18.09 -11.73
N GLY A 5 -4.20 -16.93 -11.70
CA GLY A 5 -3.51 -15.64 -11.70
C GLY A 5 -4.45 -14.47 -11.45
N ILE A 6 -3.98 -13.26 -11.69
CA ILE A 6 -4.78 -12.04 -11.51
C ILE A 6 -6.04 -12.09 -12.37
N GLY A 7 -7.20 -11.75 -11.79
CA GLY A 7 -8.51 -11.81 -12.44
C GLY A 7 -9.13 -13.20 -12.48
N SER A 8 -8.43 -14.23 -11.97
CA SER A 8 -8.99 -15.58 -11.85
C SER A 8 -10.20 -15.62 -10.94
N VAL A 9 -11.27 -16.28 -11.42
CA VAL A 9 -12.46 -16.60 -10.63
C VAL A 9 -12.70 -18.10 -10.74
N GLN A 10 -12.63 -18.82 -9.61
CA GLN A 10 -12.89 -20.26 -9.55
C GLN A 10 -13.93 -20.57 -8.49
N THR A 11 -14.78 -21.56 -8.76
CA THR A 11 -15.79 -22.03 -7.81
C THR A 11 -15.63 -23.53 -7.56
N TYR A 12 -15.57 -23.89 -6.28
CA TYR A 12 -15.42 -25.25 -5.81
C TYR A 12 -16.60 -25.63 -4.91
N ILE A 13 -16.89 -26.92 -4.82
CA ILE A 13 -17.82 -27.46 -3.82
C ILE A 13 -17.01 -27.90 -2.61
N TYR A 14 -17.28 -27.30 -1.46
CA TYR A 14 -16.69 -27.68 -0.18
C TYR A 14 -17.65 -28.57 0.60
N ASN A 15 -17.18 -29.74 0.99
CA ASN A 15 -17.92 -30.66 1.85
C ASN A 15 -17.47 -30.49 3.31
N SER A 16 -18.35 -29.95 4.16
CA SER A 16 -18.04 -29.62 5.56
C SER A 16 -17.89 -30.85 6.48
N GLN A 17 -18.39 -32.02 6.07
CA GLN A 17 -18.21 -33.25 6.84
C GLN A 17 -16.82 -33.85 6.65
N THR A 18 -16.27 -33.75 5.44
CA THR A 18 -14.97 -34.33 5.08
C THR A 18 -13.83 -33.31 5.09
N GLY A 19 -14.15 -32.02 5.03
CA GLY A 19 -13.18 -30.94 4.88
C GLY A 19 -12.57 -30.84 3.49
N LYS A 20 -13.14 -31.51 2.48
CA LYS A 20 -12.57 -31.63 1.13
C LYS A 20 -13.27 -30.73 0.11
N LEU A 21 -12.53 -30.39 -0.94
CA LEU A 21 -13.05 -29.73 -2.13
C LEU A 21 -13.34 -30.73 -3.25
N SER A 22 -14.27 -30.38 -4.13
CA SER A 22 -14.44 -30.95 -5.47
C SER A 22 -14.69 -29.84 -6.49
N SER A 23 -14.41 -30.13 -7.76
CA SER A 23 -14.77 -29.25 -8.88
C SER A 23 -16.30 -29.23 -9.04
N LYS A 24 -16.84 -28.06 -9.40
CA LYS A 24 -18.28 -27.87 -9.53
C LYS A 24 -18.90 -28.67 -10.69
N ASP A 25 -18.14 -28.91 -11.75
CA ASP A 25 -18.54 -29.69 -12.93
C ASP A 25 -18.06 -31.16 -12.88
N GLY A 26 -17.35 -31.55 -11.82
CA GLY A 26 -16.79 -32.89 -11.67
C GLY A 26 -15.54 -33.17 -12.51
N SER A 27 -14.95 -32.16 -13.17
CA SER A 27 -13.70 -32.34 -13.90
C SER A 27 -12.52 -32.60 -12.96
N ALA A 28 -11.47 -33.23 -13.46
CA ALA A 28 -10.19 -33.27 -12.75
C ALA A 28 -9.62 -31.84 -12.62
N ASP A 29 -9.10 -31.50 -11.44
CA ASP A 29 -8.52 -30.19 -11.13
C ASP A 29 -7.34 -30.39 -10.16
N GLU A 30 -6.13 -30.04 -10.60
CA GLU A 30 -4.91 -30.20 -9.78
C GLU A 30 -4.97 -29.37 -8.49
N PHE A 31 -5.66 -28.23 -8.47
CA PHE A 31 -5.83 -27.45 -7.25
C PHE A 31 -6.69 -28.21 -6.24
N VAL A 32 -7.73 -28.90 -6.68
CA VAL A 32 -8.57 -29.73 -5.81
C VAL A 32 -7.75 -30.86 -5.19
N ASP A 33 -6.94 -31.54 -6.00
CA ASP A 33 -6.04 -32.59 -5.52
C ASP A 33 -5.00 -32.05 -4.53
N TYR A 34 -4.45 -30.87 -4.82
CA TYR A 34 -3.50 -30.18 -3.95
C TYR A 34 -4.13 -29.73 -2.63
N PHE A 35 -5.35 -29.20 -2.65
CA PHE A 35 -6.11 -28.82 -1.46
C PHE A 35 -6.38 -30.06 -0.59
N ASN A 36 -6.87 -31.14 -1.21
CA ASN A 36 -7.24 -32.38 -0.53
C ASN A 36 -6.03 -33.22 -0.07
N GLY A 37 -4.81 -32.84 -0.46
CA GLY A 37 -3.57 -33.51 -0.07
C GLY A 37 -3.25 -34.77 -0.87
N THR A 38 -3.92 -35.02 -2.00
CA THR A 38 -3.61 -36.11 -2.93
C THR A 38 -2.45 -35.76 -3.87
N LEU A 39 -2.19 -34.47 -4.08
CA LEU A 39 -1.07 -33.93 -4.83
C LEU A 39 -0.21 -33.02 -3.96
N SER A 40 1.12 -33.17 -4.03
CA SER A 40 2.04 -32.19 -3.45
C SER A 40 2.26 -31.05 -4.44
N GLY A 41 2.24 -29.80 -3.96
CA GLY A 41 2.41 -28.61 -4.81
C GLY A 41 3.73 -28.62 -5.58
N ASP A 42 4.82 -29.07 -4.95
CA ASP A 42 6.16 -29.14 -5.59
C ASP A 42 6.26 -30.19 -6.70
N SER A 43 5.27 -31.09 -6.79
CA SER A 43 5.20 -32.12 -7.85
C SER A 43 4.36 -31.68 -9.04
N SER A 44 3.75 -30.50 -8.99
CA SER A 44 3.00 -29.92 -10.12
C SER A 44 3.85 -28.90 -10.89
N GLU A 45 3.67 -28.92 -12.21
CA GLU A 45 4.19 -27.88 -13.11
C GLU A 45 3.17 -26.76 -13.35
N SER A 46 1.90 -26.97 -12.98
CA SER A 46 0.79 -26.05 -13.24
C SER A 46 0.45 -25.17 -12.03
N LEU A 47 0.60 -25.70 -10.81
CA LEU A 47 0.30 -24.97 -9.58
C LEU A 47 1.35 -23.91 -9.31
N ASN A 48 0.89 -22.73 -8.92
CA ASN A 48 1.74 -21.59 -8.60
C ASN A 48 1.42 -21.02 -7.21
N GLY A 49 1.98 -19.85 -6.92
CA GLY A 49 1.84 -19.21 -5.62
C GLY A 49 0.45 -18.69 -5.34
N TYR A 50 -0.27 -18.28 -6.38
CA TYR A 50 -1.66 -17.93 -6.26
C TYR A 50 -2.48 -19.14 -5.78
N ASP A 51 -2.16 -20.36 -6.26
CA ASP A 51 -2.80 -21.58 -5.77
C ASP A 51 -2.44 -21.87 -4.31
N ALA A 52 -1.17 -21.73 -3.92
CA ALA A 52 -0.78 -21.89 -2.50
C ALA A 52 -1.49 -20.88 -1.59
N GLN A 53 -1.58 -19.62 -2.01
CA GLN A 53 -2.27 -18.57 -1.27
C GLN A 53 -3.78 -18.82 -1.20
N LYS A 54 -4.40 -19.24 -2.32
CA LYS A 54 -5.81 -19.63 -2.39
C LYS A 54 -6.11 -20.79 -1.44
N LYS A 55 -5.27 -21.82 -1.41
CA LYS A 55 -5.38 -22.94 -0.46
C LYS A 55 -5.36 -22.43 0.99
N TYR A 56 -4.32 -21.71 1.37
CA TYR A 56 -4.17 -21.15 2.72
C TYR A 56 -5.37 -20.28 3.12
N ASN A 57 -5.89 -19.47 2.20
CA ASN A 57 -7.02 -18.60 2.48
C ASN A 57 -8.35 -19.35 2.62
N ILE A 58 -8.59 -20.41 1.84
CA ILE A 58 -9.77 -21.27 2.00
C ILE A 58 -9.68 -22.01 3.34
N GLU A 59 -8.53 -22.56 3.71
CA GLU A 59 -8.31 -23.19 5.01
C GLU A 59 -8.59 -22.19 6.15
N ARG A 60 -8.05 -20.97 6.05
CA ARG A 60 -8.30 -19.91 7.04
C ARG A 60 -9.77 -19.47 7.09
N LEU A 61 -10.46 -19.43 5.95
CA LEU A 61 -11.90 -19.16 5.90
C LEU A 61 -12.69 -20.22 6.67
N ILE A 62 -12.30 -21.49 6.55
CA ILE A 62 -12.90 -22.60 7.28
C ILE A 62 -12.62 -22.47 8.78
N ASP A 63 -11.36 -22.22 9.17
CA ASP A 63 -10.95 -22.09 10.57
C ASP A 63 -11.60 -20.90 11.28
N LEU A 64 -11.82 -19.79 10.55
CA LEU A 64 -12.48 -18.60 11.09
C LEU A 64 -14.00 -18.74 11.14
N ASN A 65 -14.58 -19.82 10.62
CA ASN A 65 -16.00 -20.05 10.75
C ASN A 65 -16.39 -20.28 12.23
N GLY A 66 -17.41 -19.58 12.70
CA GLY A 66 -17.80 -19.54 14.10
C GLY A 66 -17.07 -18.47 14.92
N ALA A 67 -15.92 -17.95 14.44
CA ALA A 67 -15.19 -16.91 15.13
C ALA A 67 -15.92 -15.57 15.05
N TRP A 68 -15.86 -14.79 16.15
CA TRP A 68 -16.47 -13.46 16.25
C TRP A 68 -17.96 -13.39 15.84
N GLY A 69 -18.70 -14.48 16.07
CA GLY A 69 -20.12 -14.59 15.72
C GLY A 69 -20.41 -14.69 14.22
N LYS A 70 -19.39 -14.91 13.38
CA LYS A 70 -19.56 -15.19 11.95
C LYS A 70 -19.86 -16.67 11.77
N ASN A 71 -20.92 -17.01 11.05
CA ASN A 71 -21.18 -18.39 10.65
C ASN A 71 -21.55 -18.40 9.17
N TRP A 72 -20.59 -18.75 8.33
CA TRP A 72 -20.73 -18.76 6.88
C TRP A 72 -21.25 -20.11 6.37
N PHE A 73 -21.02 -21.20 7.11
CA PHE A 73 -21.49 -22.54 6.79
C PHE A 73 -22.75 -22.87 7.63
N GLN A 74 -23.91 -22.87 6.97
CA GLN A 74 -25.24 -23.07 7.59
C GLN A 74 -25.44 -24.48 8.17
N SER A 75 -25.86 -24.59 9.43
CA SER A 75 -26.19 -25.88 10.04
C SER A 75 -27.22 -26.69 9.20
N GLY A 76 -26.95 -27.98 8.99
CA GLY A 76 -27.82 -28.88 8.24
C GLY A 76 -27.57 -28.97 6.73
N LYS A 77 -26.54 -28.27 6.22
CA LYS A 77 -25.98 -28.49 4.89
C LYS A 77 -24.57 -29.06 5.00
N ASP A 78 -24.27 -29.99 4.11
CA ASP A 78 -22.96 -30.65 4.04
C ASP A 78 -22.09 -30.09 2.92
N GLU A 79 -22.68 -29.41 1.93
CA GLU A 79 -21.99 -28.89 0.76
C GLU A 79 -22.25 -27.40 0.54
N TYR A 80 -21.19 -26.70 0.14
CA TYR A 80 -21.18 -25.25 -0.04
C TYR A 80 -20.38 -24.87 -1.27
N GLU A 81 -20.87 -23.91 -2.05
CA GLU A 81 -20.09 -23.32 -3.12
C GLU A 81 -19.14 -22.28 -2.55
N ILE A 82 -17.83 -22.51 -2.67
CA ILE A 82 -16.80 -21.50 -2.38
C ILE A 82 -16.32 -20.92 -3.70
N THR A 83 -16.60 -19.65 -3.93
CA THR A 83 -16.05 -18.89 -5.06
C THR A 83 -14.88 -18.06 -4.58
N CYS A 84 -13.71 -18.24 -5.20
CA CYS A 84 -12.51 -17.44 -5.01
C CYS A 84 -12.31 -16.53 -6.22
N GLU A 85 -12.00 -15.26 -5.96
CA GLU A 85 -11.59 -14.27 -6.94
C GLU A 85 -10.24 -13.68 -6.53
N ILE A 86 -9.27 -13.70 -7.43
CA ILE A 86 -7.96 -13.08 -7.26
C ILE A 86 -8.01 -11.71 -7.90
N VAL A 87 -8.11 -10.66 -7.09
CA VAL A 87 -8.22 -9.28 -7.58
C VAL A 87 -6.85 -8.77 -8.04
N ASN A 88 -5.80 -9.04 -7.25
CA ASN A 88 -4.39 -8.81 -7.54
C ASN A 88 -3.52 -9.67 -6.59
N GLY A 89 -2.19 -9.57 -6.63
CA GLY A 89 -1.30 -10.35 -5.74
C GLY A 89 -1.52 -10.09 -4.25
N GLY A 90 -1.99 -8.90 -3.89
CA GLY A 90 -2.24 -8.47 -2.53
C GLY A 90 -3.68 -8.63 -2.06
N GLU A 91 -4.63 -8.94 -2.95
CA GLU A 91 -6.07 -8.94 -2.64
C GLU A 91 -6.79 -10.14 -3.26
N SER A 92 -7.50 -10.89 -2.41
CA SER A 92 -8.41 -11.95 -2.86
C SER A 92 -9.74 -11.90 -2.13
N SER A 93 -10.76 -12.42 -2.78
CA SER A 93 -12.18 -12.21 -2.50
C SER A 93 -12.84 -13.59 -2.44
N TYR A 94 -13.58 -13.88 -1.37
CA TYR A 94 -14.21 -15.19 -1.14
C TYR A 94 -15.70 -15.03 -0.89
N SER A 95 -16.48 -15.85 -1.60
CA SER A 95 -17.93 -15.94 -1.47
C SER A 95 -18.35 -17.36 -1.12
N ILE A 96 -19.36 -17.48 -0.26
CA ILE A 96 -20.00 -18.76 0.06
C ILE A 96 -21.44 -18.71 -0.45
N ASN A 97 -21.82 -19.67 -1.30
CA ASN A 97 -23.13 -19.74 -1.95
C ASN A 97 -23.54 -18.40 -2.62
N GLY A 98 -22.60 -17.80 -3.35
CA GLY A 98 -22.79 -16.53 -4.06
C GLY A 98 -22.78 -15.26 -3.20
N LYS A 99 -22.64 -15.37 -1.88
CA LYS A 99 -22.53 -14.20 -0.98
C LYS A 99 -21.07 -13.97 -0.59
N LYS A 100 -20.53 -12.78 -0.86
CA LYS A 100 -19.19 -12.38 -0.39
C LYS A 100 -19.12 -12.39 1.13
N VAL A 101 -18.15 -13.12 1.68
CA VAL A 101 -17.98 -13.35 3.13
C VAL A 101 -16.65 -12.83 3.65
N LEU A 102 -15.61 -12.78 2.81
CA LEU A 102 -14.27 -12.39 3.20
C LEU A 102 -13.56 -11.69 2.04
N THR A 103 -12.84 -10.61 2.35
CA THR A 103 -11.75 -10.11 1.52
C THR A 103 -10.47 -10.27 2.32
N ASN A 104 -9.47 -10.90 1.72
CA ASN A 104 -8.16 -11.07 2.32
C ASN A 104 -7.16 -10.13 1.66
N TYR A 105 -6.35 -9.48 2.49
CA TYR A 105 -5.27 -8.59 2.08
C TYR A 105 -3.94 -9.16 2.56
N VAL A 106 -2.93 -9.18 1.68
CA VAL A 106 -1.55 -9.37 2.10
C VAL A 106 -1.09 -8.10 2.80
N ALA A 107 -0.57 -8.24 4.02
CA ALA A 107 -0.06 -7.10 4.76
C ALA A 107 1.06 -6.42 3.97
N ALA A 108 0.98 -5.10 3.78
CA ALA A 108 1.99 -4.34 3.05
C ALA A 108 3.40 -4.57 3.62
N THR A 109 3.52 -4.76 4.94
CA THR A 109 4.78 -5.09 5.63
C THR A 109 5.43 -6.38 5.16
N HIS A 110 4.67 -7.33 4.62
CA HIS A 110 5.22 -8.57 4.04
C HIS A 110 5.70 -8.38 2.59
N LEU A 111 5.25 -7.33 1.91
CA LEU A 111 5.66 -7.01 0.55
C LEU A 111 6.92 -6.16 0.52
N LEU A 112 7.10 -5.31 1.54
CA LEU A 112 8.09 -4.25 1.50
C LEU A 112 9.49 -4.71 1.87
N PRO A 113 10.53 -4.19 1.19
CA PRO A 113 11.90 -4.47 1.57
C PRO A 113 12.24 -3.83 2.94
N PRO A 114 13.20 -4.41 3.70
CA PRO A 114 13.73 -3.77 4.89
C PRO A 114 14.26 -2.36 4.58
N GLY A 115 13.93 -1.38 5.43
CA GLY A 115 14.42 -0.01 5.28
C GLY A 115 13.81 0.75 4.10
N TRP A 116 12.59 0.41 3.68
CA TRP A 116 11.89 1.10 2.58
C TRP A 116 11.61 2.59 2.84
N GLU A 117 11.53 2.99 4.11
CA GLU A 117 11.35 4.38 4.51
C GLU A 117 12.69 5.08 4.65
N ASP A 118 12.84 6.21 3.97
CA ASP A 118 14.09 6.94 3.89
C ASP A 118 13.89 8.45 4.02
N THR A 119 14.14 8.96 5.22
CA THR A 119 14.10 10.39 5.54
C THR A 119 15.51 10.98 5.72
N LYS A 120 16.53 10.32 5.16
CA LYS A 120 17.94 10.72 5.31
C LYS A 120 18.69 10.78 3.98
N SER A 121 18.19 10.10 2.95
CA SER A 121 18.72 10.25 1.61
C SER A 121 18.45 11.64 1.06
N PRO A 122 19.23 12.09 0.07
CA PRO A 122 18.94 13.29 -0.69
C PRO A 122 17.50 13.33 -1.21
N TYR A 123 16.97 14.54 -1.33
CA TYR A 123 15.70 14.78 -2.03
C TYR A 123 15.86 14.39 -3.50
N LYS A 124 14.80 13.83 -4.09
CA LYS A 124 14.79 13.45 -5.51
C LYS A 124 14.50 14.65 -6.40
N THR A 125 13.67 15.58 -5.95
CA THR A 125 13.19 16.67 -6.80
C THR A 125 14.22 17.80 -6.90
N HIS A 126 14.82 17.96 -8.08
CA HIS A 126 15.80 19.01 -8.38
C HIS A 126 15.26 20.08 -9.36
N GLN A 127 14.14 19.79 -10.02
CA GLN A 127 13.55 20.73 -10.96
C GLN A 127 12.55 21.63 -10.26
N THR A 128 12.90 22.90 -10.09
CA THR A 128 11.98 23.93 -9.61
C THR A 128 10.76 24.01 -10.52
N LYS A 129 9.59 24.09 -9.90
CA LYS A 129 8.32 24.36 -10.56
C LYS A 129 7.53 25.32 -9.67
N ALA A 130 7.37 26.55 -10.13
CA ALA A 130 6.50 27.52 -9.47
C ALA A 130 5.05 27.03 -9.47
N TYR A 131 4.25 27.60 -8.56
CA TYR A 131 2.83 27.29 -8.45
C TYR A 131 2.08 27.46 -9.79
N ASP A 132 1.35 26.43 -10.18
CA ASP A 132 0.39 26.43 -11.29
C ASP A 132 -1.06 26.32 -10.75
N PRO A 133 -1.88 27.38 -10.89
CA PRO A 133 -3.26 27.38 -10.39
C PRO A 133 -4.19 26.44 -11.14
N THR A 134 -3.88 26.11 -12.40
CA THR A 134 -4.71 25.22 -13.23
C THR A 134 -4.73 23.81 -12.65
N THR A 135 -3.56 23.35 -12.20
CA THR A 135 -3.34 22.01 -11.68
C THR A 135 -3.22 21.95 -10.15
N ASN A 136 -3.23 23.12 -9.49
CA ASN A 136 -3.00 23.26 -8.05
C ASN A 136 -1.70 22.56 -7.62
N SER A 137 -0.60 22.86 -8.33
CA SER A 137 0.63 22.09 -8.18
C SER A 137 1.88 22.96 -8.15
N MET A 138 2.91 22.47 -7.46
CA MET A 138 4.25 23.06 -7.47
C MET A 138 5.29 22.00 -7.13
N ASN A 139 6.58 22.34 -7.25
CA ASN A 139 7.66 21.56 -6.67
C ASN A 139 8.29 22.32 -5.51
N LEU A 140 8.76 21.56 -4.52
CA LEU A 140 9.68 21.94 -3.47
C LEU A 140 11.01 21.27 -3.84
N ALA A 141 11.84 21.96 -4.61
CA ALA A 141 13.01 21.39 -5.26
C ALA A 141 14.32 21.81 -4.57
N VAL A 142 15.34 20.94 -4.66
CA VAL A 142 16.71 21.26 -4.24
C VAL A 142 17.16 22.58 -4.86
N GLY A 143 17.63 23.50 -4.02
CA GLY A 143 18.05 24.83 -4.40
C GLY A 143 16.98 25.92 -4.28
N ASP A 144 15.71 25.56 -4.10
CA ASP A 144 14.64 26.54 -3.85
C ASP A 144 14.90 27.30 -2.54
N VAL A 145 14.57 28.60 -2.53
CA VAL A 145 14.70 29.47 -1.37
C VAL A 145 13.40 30.21 -1.14
N PHE A 146 12.84 30.03 0.06
CA PHE A 146 11.60 30.66 0.49
C PHE A 146 11.90 31.76 1.50
N ASP A 147 11.58 33.00 1.15
CA ASP A 147 11.69 34.14 2.05
C ASP A 147 10.44 34.23 2.93
N LEU A 148 10.61 34.16 4.25
CA LEU A 148 9.49 34.19 5.20
C LEU A 148 9.04 35.61 5.53
N GLY A 149 9.71 36.65 5.01
CA GLY A 149 9.34 38.05 5.20
C GLY A 149 9.64 38.62 6.59
N ASN A 150 10.12 37.79 7.52
CA ASN A 150 10.48 38.15 8.90
C ASN A 150 12.00 38.07 9.14
N GLY A 151 12.80 38.11 8.08
CA GLY A 151 14.26 38.01 8.16
C GLY A 151 14.82 36.59 8.17
N TYR A 152 13.94 35.57 8.20
CA TYR A 152 14.31 34.18 7.92
C TYR A 152 14.09 33.83 6.45
N LYS A 153 14.94 32.94 5.93
CA LYS A 153 14.71 32.21 4.70
C LYS A 153 14.94 30.72 4.94
N LEU A 154 14.17 29.89 4.25
CA LEU A 154 14.36 28.45 4.22
C LEU A 154 14.89 28.07 2.85
N ARG A 155 16.03 27.40 2.81
CA ARG A 155 16.59 26.85 1.57
C ARG A 155 16.43 25.35 1.58
N VAL A 156 15.94 24.82 0.47
CA VAL A 156 15.93 23.38 0.23
C VAL A 156 17.37 22.99 -0.14
N GLY A 157 18.06 22.35 0.80
CA GLY A 157 19.38 21.76 0.59
C GLY A 157 19.28 20.45 -0.19
N GLU A 158 20.38 19.71 -0.23
CA GLU A 158 20.43 18.40 -0.93
C GLU A 158 19.63 17.33 -0.17
N ASP A 159 19.71 17.32 1.15
CA ASP A 159 19.15 16.29 2.05
C ASP A 159 18.50 16.87 3.32
N CYS A 160 18.40 18.19 3.43
CA CYS A 160 17.83 18.88 4.58
C CYS A 160 17.30 20.28 4.21
N ILE A 161 16.54 20.87 5.13
CA ILE A 161 16.14 22.28 5.06
C ILE A 161 17.16 23.13 5.81
N GLU A 162 17.76 24.11 5.13
CA GLU A 162 18.71 25.05 5.70
C GLU A 162 17.98 26.34 6.11
N THR A 163 18.01 26.68 7.40
CA THR A 163 17.53 27.98 7.89
C THR A 163 18.62 29.05 7.72
N ILE A 164 18.29 30.14 7.02
CA ILE A 164 19.18 31.27 6.74
C ILE A 164 18.64 32.55 7.39
N GLY A 165 19.50 33.25 8.13
CA GLY A 165 19.17 34.51 8.80
C GLY A 165 18.96 34.35 10.31
N TYR A 166 18.68 35.46 10.99
CA TYR A 166 18.51 35.52 12.45
C TYR A 166 17.13 36.09 12.86
N GLY A 167 16.19 36.15 11.92
CA GLY A 167 14.84 36.66 12.17
C GLY A 167 14.79 38.12 12.60
N THR A 168 13.64 38.52 13.15
CA THR A 168 13.47 39.82 13.82
C THR A 168 13.66 39.75 15.35
N GLY A 169 13.88 38.55 15.91
CA GLY A 169 14.02 38.30 17.34
C GLY A 169 12.71 38.04 18.10
N SER A 170 11.61 37.71 17.40
CA SER A 170 10.35 37.27 17.99
C SER A 170 10.38 35.76 18.29
N LYS A 171 9.92 35.37 19.48
CA LYS A 171 9.81 33.96 19.87
C LYS A 171 8.87 33.18 18.95
N GLU A 172 7.80 33.82 18.49
CA GLU A 172 6.82 33.24 17.58
C GLU A 172 7.42 33.00 16.19
N ASP A 173 8.26 33.92 15.69
CA ASP A 173 9.01 33.74 14.44
C ASP A 173 10.01 32.59 14.54
N ASP A 174 10.72 32.49 15.67
CA ASP A 174 11.69 31.42 15.95
C ASP A 174 11.00 30.05 16.05
N GLU A 175 9.85 29.98 16.71
CA GLU A 175 9.06 28.74 16.78
C GLU A 175 8.52 28.35 15.39
N ARG A 176 8.00 29.32 14.62
CA ARG A 176 7.49 29.08 13.27
C ARG A 176 8.58 28.52 12.35
N VAL A 177 9.79 29.07 12.37
CA VAL A 177 10.88 28.58 11.50
C VAL A 177 11.30 27.16 11.87
N LEU A 178 11.35 26.81 13.17
CA LEU A 178 11.63 25.44 13.62
C LEU A 178 10.56 24.45 13.13
N HIS A 179 9.27 24.79 13.27
CA HIS A 179 8.20 23.93 12.78
C HIS A 179 8.26 23.74 11.26
N LEU A 180 8.62 24.78 10.51
CA LEU A 180 8.77 24.71 9.06
C LEU A 180 10.01 23.93 8.64
N GLU A 181 11.14 24.04 9.33
CA GLU A 181 12.36 23.28 9.03
C GLU A 181 12.11 21.76 9.13
N TYR A 182 11.62 21.30 10.29
CA TYR A 182 11.29 19.88 10.49
C TYR A 182 10.14 19.41 9.60
N GLY A 183 9.08 20.22 9.51
CA GLY A 183 7.89 19.89 8.73
C GLY A 183 8.18 19.81 7.23
N LEU A 184 8.93 20.75 6.67
CA LEU A 184 9.26 20.76 5.24
C LEU A 184 10.20 19.63 4.89
N ASN A 185 11.16 19.30 5.75
CA ASN A 185 12.02 18.13 5.53
C ASN A 185 11.18 16.86 5.37
N ALA A 186 10.22 16.62 6.27
CA ALA A 186 9.32 15.47 6.18
C ALA A 186 8.39 15.56 4.96
N LEU A 187 7.86 16.75 4.67
CA LEU A 187 6.95 16.97 3.55
C LEU A 187 7.62 16.71 2.19
N ILE A 188 8.87 17.12 2.00
CA ILE A 188 9.61 16.89 0.75
C ILE A 188 9.89 15.40 0.57
N HIS A 189 10.37 14.69 1.60
CA HIS A 189 10.54 13.23 1.50
C HIS A 189 9.23 12.51 1.20
N PHE A 190 8.13 12.93 1.82
CA PHE A 190 6.80 12.39 1.52
C PHE A 190 6.42 12.67 0.05
N ALA A 191 6.57 13.90 -0.40
CA ALA A 191 6.24 14.33 -1.76
C ALA A 191 7.13 13.64 -2.82
N ASP A 192 8.37 13.31 -2.48
CA ASP A 192 9.30 12.52 -3.29
C ASP A 192 9.08 11.00 -3.18
N GLN A 193 8.01 10.57 -2.50
CA GLN A 193 7.65 9.17 -2.27
C GLN A 193 8.76 8.37 -1.56
N GLN A 194 9.52 9.02 -0.67
CA GLN A 194 10.62 8.41 0.10
C GLN A 194 10.17 7.95 1.50
N CYS A 195 9.13 8.55 2.07
CA CYS A 195 8.61 8.18 3.38
C CYS A 195 7.09 8.23 3.46
N SER A 196 6.55 7.67 4.54
CA SER A 196 5.11 7.74 4.83
C SER A 196 4.68 9.17 5.14
N ALA A 197 3.41 9.48 4.89
CA ALA A 197 2.76 10.66 5.47
C ALA A 197 2.84 10.69 7.00
N LEU A 198 3.05 9.54 7.67
CA LEU A 198 3.27 9.46 9.11
C LEU A 198 4.56 10.15 9.58
N ALA A 199 5.53 10.36 8.70
CA ALA A 199 6.73 11.13 9.00
C ALA A 199 6.42 12.63 9.19
N ILE A 200 5.29 13.11 8.64
CA ILE A 200 4.81 14.48 8.86
C ILE A 200 4.09 14.51 10.21
N PHE A 201 4.81 14.92 11.25
CA PHE A 201 4.22 14.94 12.59
C PHE A 201 3.08 15.97 12.71
N PRO A 202 2.00 15.63 13.45
CA PRO A 202 0.82 16.50 13.58
C PRO A 202 1.13 17.89 14.11
N GLU A 203 2.15 18.03 14.96
CA GLU A 203 2.58 19.31 15.52
C GLU A 203 3.13 20.31 14.49
N HIS A 204 3.68 19.84 13.36
CA HIS A 204 4.18 20.70 12.29
C HIS A 204 3.12 21.01 11.22
N THR A 205 2.07 20.18 11.14
CA THR A 205 1.11 20.22 10.03
C THR A 205 0.39 21.58 9.90
N PRO A 206 -0.07 22.25 10.97
CA PRO A 206 -0.71 23.56 10.84
C PRO A 206 0.19 24.62 10.19
N MET A 207 1.47 24.65 10.54
CA MET A 207 2.43 25.60 9.95
C MET A 207 2.73 25.26 8.50
N LEU A 208 2.85 23.97 8.16
CA LEU A 208 3.01 23.55 6.76
C LEU A 208 1.82 23.95 5.89
N LEU A 209 0.59 23.75 6.37
CA LEU A 209 -0.61 24.11 5.62
C LEU A 209 -0.70 25.63 5.41
N SER A 210 -0.40 26.43 6.44
CA SER A 210 -0.34 27.89 6.30
C SER A 210 0.72 28.30 5.28
N PHE A 211 1.92 27.71 5.34
CA PHE A 211 3.01 27.99 4.42
C PHE A 211 2.67 27.62 2.98
N LEU A 212 2.08 26.45 2.73
CA LEU A 212 1.62 26.05 1.40
C LEU A 212 0.57 27.01 0.85
N GLN A 213 -0.36 27.48 1.69
CA GLN A 213 -1.36 28.50 1.30
C GLN A 213 -0.71 29.84 0.96
N GLU A 214 0.32 30.27 1.71
CA GLU A 214 1.10 31.47 1.40
C GLU A 214 1.83 31.35 0.05
N LEU A 215 2.25 30.14 -0.33
CA LEU A 215 2.80 29.84 -1.66
C LEU A 215 1.75 29.72 -2.77
N GLY A 216 0.47 29.84 -2.43
CA GLY A 216 -0.66 29.81 -3.37
C GLY A 216 -1.36 28.46 -3.52
N ILE A 217 -0.88 27.40 -2.87
CA ILE A 217 -1.52 26.07 -2.92
C ILE A 217 -2.88 26.13 -2.19
N ASP A 218 -3.92 25.71 -2.89
CA ASP A 218 -5.25 25.55 -2.31
C ASP A 218 -5.34 24.19 -1.60
N THR A 219 -5.11 24.18 -0.29
CA THR A 219 -5.13 22.97 0.54
C THR A 219 -6.55 22.49 0.89
N SER A 220 -7.60 23.18 0.44
CA SER A 220 -9.00 22.76 0.63
C SER A 220 -9.47 21.70 -0.37
N ARG A 221 -8.68 21.46 -1.43
CA ARG A 221 -8.90 20.45 -2.47
C ARG A 221 -7.61 19.67 -2.73
N GLU A 222 -7.67 18.66 -3.61
CA GLU A 222 -6.48 17.94 -4.06
C GLU A 222 -5.44 18.93 -4.65
N PHE A 223 -4.19 18.77 -4.25
CA PHE A 223 -3.04 19.54 -4.76
C PHE A 223 -1.91 18.57 -5.11
N THR A 224 -0.84 19.05 -5.75
CA THR A 224 0.29 18.19 -6.12
C THR A 224 1.61 18.84 -5.73
N LEU A 225 2.43 18.12 -4.96
CA LEU A 225 3.79 18.49 -4.60
C LEU A 225 4.76 17.43 -5.12
N ASN A 226 5.81 17.84 -5.83
CA ASN A 226 6.83 16.93 -6.36
C ASN A 226 6.22 15.70 -7.06
N GLU A 227 5.17 15.92 -7.86
CA GLU A 227 4.39 14.89 -8.55
C GLU A 227 3.48 14.00 -7.68
N THR A 228 3.60 14.05 -6.35
CA THR A 228 2.67 13.39 -5.43
C THR A 228 1.38 14.19 -5.28
N LYS A 229 0.24 13.54 -5.56
CA LYS A 229 -1.09 14.08 -5.30
C LYS A 229 -1.39 14.02 -3.81
N CYS A 230 -1.75 15.15 -3.23
CA CYS A 230 -1.97 15.34 -1.82
C CYS A 230 -3.41 15.76 -1.53
N ILE A 231 -3.93 15.30 -0.40
CA ILE A 231 -5.18 15.76 0.20
C ILE A 231 -4.95 16.10 1.67
N VAL A 232 -5.81 16.95 2.22
CA VAL A 232 -5.86 17.21 3.66
C VAL A 232 -7.11 16.54 4.24
N GLU A 233 -6.91 15.51 5.06
CA GLU A 233 -7.99 14.84 5.77
C GLU A 233 -7.73 14.85 7.27
N ASN A 234 -8.73 15.26 8.05
CA ASN A 234 -8.63 15.35 9.51
C ASN A 234 -7.40 16.15 9.99
N GLY A 235 -7.04 17.21 9.27
CA GLY A 235 -5.89 18.07 9.56
C GLY A 235 -4.53 17.43 9.28
N LYS A 236 -4.47 16.35 8.48
CA LYS A 236 -3.23 15.67 8.08
C LYS A 236 -3.06 15.71 6.57
N ILE A 237 -1.84 15.93 6.11
CA ILE A 237 -1.47 15.78 4.69
C ILE A 237 -1.34 14.29 4.41
N GLN A 238 -1.99 13.82 3.34
CA GLN A 238 -1.96 12.43 2.91
C GLN A 238 -1.83 12.34 1.39
N GLU A 239 -1.38 11.18 0.90
CA GLU A 239 -1.38 10.89 -0.52
C GLU A 239 -2.80 10.55 -0.99
N SER A 240 -3.27 11.24 -2.03
CA SER A 240 -4.61 11.06 -2.56
C SER A 240 -4.84 9.63 -3.06
N GLY A 241 -5.90 8.99 -2.58
CA GLY A 241 -6.26 7.63 -2.98
C GLY A 241 -5.37 6.52 -2.44
N ASN A 242 -4.35 6.84 -1.63
CA ASN A 242 -3.50 5.84 -1.01
C ASN A 242 -4.24 5.16 0.16
N LYS A 243 -4.42 3.84 0.04
CA LYS A 243 -5.06 3.00 1.08
C LYS A 243 -4.07 2.40 2.07
N TRP A 244 -2.79 2.62 1.82
CA TRP A 244 -1.68 2.04 2.54
C TRP A 244 -0.92 3.14 3.29
N VAL A 245 -0.23 2.74 4.35
CA VAL A 245 0.63 3.66 5.12
C VAL A 245 1.94 3.97 4.36
N VAL A 246 2.13 3.38 3.19
CA VAL A 246 3.38 3.34 2.43
C VAL A 246 3.18 4.10 1.13
N PRO A 247 4.17 4.88 0.63
CA PRO A 247 4.08 5.56 -0.66
C PRO A 247 3.59 4.63 -1.76
N SER A 248 2.62 5.08 -2.57
CA SER A 248 2.00 4.21 -3.57
C SER A 248 3.02 3.64 -4.55
N SER A 249 4.02 4.42 -4.95
CA SER A 249 5.07 3.97 -5.85
C SER A 249 5.88 2.80 -5.28
N THR A 250 6.24 2.88 -4.00
CA THR A 250 6.94 1.81 -3.27
C THR A 250 6.06 0.57 -3.14
N TYR A 251 4.78 0.75 -2.76
CA TYR A 251 3.84 -0.35 -2.65
C TYR A 251 3.60 -1.05 -3.99
N GLN A 252 3.37 -0.31 -5.07
CA GLN A 252 3.13 -0.85 -6.40
C GLN A 252 4.32 -1.66 -6.91
N LYS A 253 5.55 -1.15 -6.70
CA LYS A 253 6.76 -1.89 -7.06
C LYS A 253 6.90 -3.20 -6.28
N ALA A 254 6.64 -3.15 -4.98
CA ALA A 254 6.68 -4.35 -4.12
C ALA A 254 5.60 -5.37 -4.52
N LEU A 255 4.38 -4.90 -4.81
CA LEU A 255 3.28 -5.73 -5.28
C LEU A 255 3.62 -6.40 -6.60
N GLN A 256 4.17 -5.68 -7.58
CA GLN A 256 4.57 -6.24 -8.87
C GLN A 256 5.60 -7.38 -8.69
N GLN A 257 6.64 -7.15 -7.88
CA GLN A 257 7.66 -8.18 -7.59
C GLN A 257 7.04 -9.42 -6.91
N TYR A 258 6.08 -9.19 -6.02
CA TYR A 258 5.36 -10.26 -5.37
C TYR A 258 4.45 -11.03 -6.33
N GLU A 259 3.78 -10.35 -7.27
CA GLU A 259 2.95 -10.97 -8.31
C GLU A 259 3.78 -11.82 -9.28
N GLU A 260 4.96 -11.34 -9.68
CA GLU A 260 5.94 -12.11 -10.45
C GLU A 260 6.37 -13.35 -9.67
N PHE A 261 6.67 -13.21 -8.37
CA PHE A 261 6.93 -14.34 -7.50
C PHE A 261 5.75 -15.30 -7.46
N LEU A 262 4.50 -14.85 -7.23
CA LEU A 262 3.27 -15.64 -7.19
C LEU A 262 2.93 -16.36 -8.51
N SER A 263 3.42 -15.86 -9.64
CA SER A 263 3.22 -16.49 -10.95
C SER A 263 4.14 -17.70 -11.18
N GLN A 264 5.23 -17.84 -10.41
CA GLN A 264 6.18 -18.95 -10.57
C GLN A 264 5.58 -20.29 -10.11
N PRO A 265 5.85 -21.42 -10.81
CA PRO A 265 5.43 -22.74 -10.37
C PRO A 265 5.93 -23.06 -8.97
N LEU A 266 5.14 -23.77 -8.16
CA LEU A 266 5.52 -24.12 -6.78
C LEU A 266 6.84 -24.89 -6.72
N SER A 267 7.05 -25.82 -7.66
CA SER A 267 8.29 -26.58 -7.84
C SER A 267 9.56 -25.74 -8.02
N SER A 268 9.43 -24.49 -8.51
CA SER A 268 10.57 -23.59 -8.76
C SER A 268 10.93 -22.68 -7.58
N ARG A 269 10.02 -22.52 -6.61
CA ARG A 269 10.16 -21.53 -5.51
C ARG A 269 11.12 -21.94 -4.41
N GLN A 270 11.42 -23.23 -4.27
CA GLN A 270 12.42 -23.70 -3.30
C GLN A 270 13.83 -23.12 -3.56
N ARG A 271 14.07 -22.52 -4.74
CA ARG A 271 15.33 -21.89 -5.14
C ARG A 271 15.32 -20.36 -5.11
N SER A 272 14.17 -19.73 -4.87
CA SER A 272 14.04 -18.27 -4.86
C SER A 272 14.25 -17.72 -3.45
N SER A 273 15.14 -16.74 -3.30
CA SER A 273 15.55 -16.11 -2.04
C SER A 273 14.53 -15.12 -1.44
N LEU A 274 13.33 -15.02 -2.02
CA LEU A 274 12.23 -14.23 -1.45
C LEU A 274 11.62 -14.99 -0.27
N LYS A 275 12.19 -14.77 0.92
CA LYS A 275 11.52 -15.08 2.19
C LYS A 275 10.42 -14.04 2.39
N VAL A 276 9.18 -14.45 2.15
CA VAL A 276 8.01 -13.78 2.74
C VAL A 276 7.79 -14.40 4.12
#